data_AF-A0A2V5U7Z6-F1
#
_entry.id   AF-A0A2V5U7Z6-F1
#
_cell.length_a   1.000
_cell.length_b   1.000
_cell.length_c   1.000
_cell.angle_alpha   90.00
_cell.angle_beta   90.00
_cell.angle_gamma   90.00
#
_symmetry.space_group_name_H-M   'P 1'
#
loop_
_entity.id
_entity.type
_entity.pdbx_description
1 polymer ?
#
loop_
_entity_poly.entity_id
_entity_poly.type
_entity_poly.pdbx_seq_one_letter_code
_entity_poly.pdbx_strand_id
1 'polypeptide(L)'
;MLRAHAVILTFISLFFFHAAFAGSDGFSAIRCDAHDIAKTLIGKKMSNERIVDLEKRHEDLGLKDLGAQEISERLSCISWLICGSEFMLLQDKLTVRDVLKVPAHSKKSPLFIGTCDTNGKEAKAIVVAILDAETESGAPTLPAKIAWKIDEKQGKFVSLSAEGLRCPRSGISSVDGGL
;
A
#
# COMPACT_ATOMS: atom_id res chain seq x y z
N MET A 1 37.78 38.72 -57.69
CA MET A 1 36.48 39.29 -57.25
C MET A 1 35.72 38.23 -56.49
N LEU A 2 34.92 38.66 -55.51
CA LEU A 2 34.44 37.94 -54.34
C LEU A 2 33.61 36.65 -54.59
N ARG A 3 33.74 35.74 -53.62
CA ARG A 3 32.90 34.58 -53.31
C ARG A 3 31.41 34.95 -53.19
N ALA A 4 30.52 34.05 -53.60
CA ALA A 4 29.21 33.89 -52.98
C ALA A 4 28.90 32.39 -52.87
N HIS A 5 29.05 31.88 -51.66
CA HIS A 5 28.68 30.51 -51.29
C HIS A 5 27.15 30.39 -51.27
N ALA A 6 26.62 29.40 -51.98
CA ALA A 6 25.21 29.04 -51.89
C ALA A 6 24.97 28.43 -50.50
N VAL A 7 24.34 29.20 -49.61
CA VAL A 7 23.92 28.75 -48.28
C VAL A 7 22.69 27.87 -48.45
N ILE A 8 22.89 26.56 -48.32
CA ILE A 8 21.81 25.57 -48.22
C ILE A 8 21.11 25.79 -46.88
N LEU A 9 19.89 26.32 -46.91
CA LEU A 9 19.08 26.58 -45.73
C LEU A 9 18.19 25.35 -45.43
N THR A 10 18.78 24.30 -44.85
CA THR A 10 18.03 23.16 -44.29
C THR A 10 17.37 23.56 -42.98
N PHE A 11 16.09 23.91 -43.01
CA PHE A 11 15.23 23.99 -41.82
C PHE A 11 14.89 22.56 -41.36
N ILE A 12 15.78 21.97 -40.55
CA ILE A 12 15.45 20.74 -39.82
C ILE A 12 14.66 21.14 -38.57
N SER A 13 13.37 20.83 -38.62
CA SER A 13 12.42 20.91 -37.52
C SER A 13 12.95 20.22 -36.26
N LEU A 14 13.35 20.99 -35.25
CA LEU A 14 13.47 20.48 -33.88
C LEU A 14 12.08 20.51 -33.24
N PHE A 15 11.29 19.46 -33.49
CA PHE A 15 10.25 19.04 -32.55
C PHE A 15 10.95 18.56 -31.27
N PHE A 16 11.23 19.49 -30.36
CA PHE A 16 11.43 19.13 -28.95
C PHE A 16 10.08 18.66 -28.41
N PHE A 17 9.77 17.39 -28.60
CA PHE A 17 8.86 16.68 -27.70
C PHE A 17 9.54 16.69 -26.33
N HIS A 18 9.27 17.73 -25.55
CA HIS A 18 9.40 17.67 -24.11
C HIS A 18 8.35 16.66 -23.65
N ALA A 19 8.68 15.37 -23.74
CA ALA A 19 8.03 14.38 -22.90
C ALA A 19 8.28 14.89 -21.48
N ALA A 20 7.26 15.51 -20.89
CA ALA A 20 7.27 15.83 -19.48
C ALA A 20 7.70 14.56 -18.78
N PHE A 21 8.87 14.58 -18.15
CA PHE A 21 9.35 13.46 -17.37
C PHE A 21 8.39 13.37 -16.18
N ALA A 22 7.28 12.66 -16.36
CA ALA A 22 6.42 12.24 -15.27
C ALA A 22 7.35 11.48 -14.35
N GLY A 23 7.70 12.08 -13.22
CA GLY A 23 8.66 11.52 -12.29
C GLY A 23 8.25 10.08 -11.98
N SER A 24 9.16 9.15 -12.18
CA SER A 24 8.91 7.74 -11.85
C SER A 24 8.65 7.65 -10.35
N ASP A 25 7.40 7.43 -9.97
CA ASP A 25 7.01 7.10 -8.61
C ASP A 25 7.05 5.58 -8.40
N GLY A 26 6.74 5.15 -7.16
CA GLY A 26 6.82 3.75 -6.76
C GLY A 26 5.89 2.81 -7.51
N PHE A 27 4.81 3.30 -8.11
CA PHE A 27 3.87 2.50 -8.89
C PHE A 27 4.26 2.39 -10.37
N SER A 28 5.14 3.27 -10.87
CA SER A 28 5.50 3.34 -12.30
C SER A 28 6.12 2.06 -12.87
N ALA A 29 6.70 1.20 -12.01
CA ALA A 29 7.32 -0.06 -12.40
C ALA A 29 6.36 -1.28 -12.28
N ILE A 30 5.13 -1.08 -11.82
CA ILE A 30 4.18 -2.17 -11.61
C ILE A 30 3.59 -2.61 -12.94
N ARG A 31 3.40 -3.93 -13.03
CA ARG A 31 2.65 -4.59 -14.09
C ARG A 31 1.69 -5.57 -13.44
N CYS A 32 0.42 -5.57 -13.82
CA CYS A 32 -0.60 -6.41 -13.17
C CYS A 32 -0.42 -7.91 -13.43
N ASP A 33 0.32 -8.27 -14.48
CA ASP A 33 0.73 -9.64 -14.79
C ASP A 33 2.02 -10.05 -14.05
N ALA A 34 2.66 -9.13 -13.32
CA ALA A 34 3.85 -9.45 -12.53
C ALA A 34 3.51 -10.44 -11.42
N HIS A 35 4.35 -11.45 -11.25
CA HIS A 35 4.17 -12.48 -10.22
C HIS A 35 4.22 -11.93 -8.79
N ASP A 36 4.88 -10.79 -8.55
CA ASP A 36 5.08 -10.24 -7.21
C ASP A 36 5.13 -8.69 -7.19
N ILE A 37 3.94 -8.09 -7.08
CA ILE A 37 3.77 -6.64 -6.91
C ILE A 37 4.40 -6.16 -5.60
N ALA A 38 4.28 -6.94 -4.52
CA ALA A 38 4.79 -6.57 -3.20
C ALA A 38 6.32 -6.36 -3.25
N LYS A 39 7.05 -7.32 -3.83
CA LYS A 39 8.51 -7.21 -4.03
C LYS A 39 8.90 -6.04 -4.92
N THR A 40 8.07 -5.69 -5.92
CA THR A 40 8.34 -4.58 -6.84
C THR A 40 8.27 -3.22 -6.14
N LEU A 41 7.39 -3.09 -5.14
CA LEU A 41 7.16 -1.89 -4.36
C LEU A 41 8.23 -1.65 -3.27
N ILE A 42 8.81 -2.70 -2.69
CA ILE A 42 9.80 -2.58 -1.61
C ILE A 42 11.00 -1.74 -2.07
N GLY A 43 11.37 -0.75 -1.25
CA GLY A 43 12.47 0.18 -1.50
C GLY A 43 12.17 1.30 -2.49
N LYS A 44 10.96 1.32 -3.08
CA LYS A 44 10.56 2.41 -3.98
C LYS A 44 10.22 3.67 -3.21
N LYS A 45 10.39 4.81 -3.89
CA LYS A 45 9.95 6.13 -3.40
C LYS A 45 8.56 6.43 -3.93
N MET A 46 7.65 6.74 -3.01
CA MET A 46 6.28 7.12 -3.30
C MET A 46 6.21 8.62 -3.63
N SER A 47 5.24 8.98 -4.47
CA SER A 47 5.01 10.38 -4.81
C SER A 47 4.43 11.13 -3.61
N ASN A 48 4.73 12.43 -3.51
CA ASN A 48 4.13 13.35 -2.54
C ASN A 48 3.10 14.29 -3.19
N GLU A 49 2.60 13.93 -4.36
CA GLU A 49 1.55 14.70 -5.03
C GLU A 49 0.16 14.42 -4.43
N ARG A 50 -0.87 15.09 -4.96
CA ARG A 50 -2.25 14.83 -4.55
C ARG A 50 -2.67 13.41 -4.96
N ILE A 51 -3.27 12.66 -4.04
CA ILE A 51 -3.72 11.27 -4.27
C ILE A 51 -4.56 11.14 -5.55
N VAL A 52 -5.49 12.07 -5.80
CA VAL A 52 -6.34 12.04 -7.01
C VAL A 52 -5.55 12.13 -8.33
N ASP A 53 -4.44 12.86 -8.34
CA ASP A 53 -3.58 12.98 -9.53
C ASP A 53 -2.75 11.71 -9.71
N LEU A 54 -2.28 11.13 -8.60
CA LEU A 54 -1.54 9.85 -8.58
C LEU A 54 -2.42 8.68 -9.05
N GLU A 55 -3.65 8.56 -8.53
CA GLU A 55 -4.63 7.56 -8.97
C GLU A 55 -4.95 7.72 -10.45
N LYS A 56 -5.16 8.96 -10.92
CA LYS A 56 -5.47 9.21 -12.33
C LYS A 56 -4.33 8.81 -13.26
N ARG A 57 -3.07 9.02 -12.85
CA ARG A 57 -1.90 8.64 -13.65
C ARG A 57 -1.74 7.13 -13.78
N HIS A 58 -2.13 6.37 -12.76
CA HIS A 58 -2.03 4.90 -12.72
C HIS A 58 -3.40 4.23 -12.80
N GLU A 59 -4.30 4.80 -13.61
CA GLU A 59 -5.64 4.24 -13.82
C GLU A 59 -5.60 2.85 -14.46
N ASP A 60 -4.55 2.56 -15.22
CA ASP A 60 -4.28 1.24 -15.82
C ASP A 60 -4.02 0.15 -14.77
N LEU A 61 -3.51 0.53 -13.60
CA LEU A 61 -3.34 -0.37 -12.46
C LEU A 61 -4.62 -0.49 -11.63
N GLY A 62 -5.67 0.30 -11.90
CA GLY A 62 -6.81 0.44 -11.01
C GLY A 62 -6.39 0.94 -9.62
N LEU A 63 -5.39 1.83 -9.57
CA LEU A 63 -4.82 2.33 -8.31
C LEU A 63 -5.87 3.10 -7.50
N LYS A 64 -6.06 2.74 -6.23
CA LYS A 64 -6.95 3.45 -5.31
C LYS A 64 -6.34 3.56 -3.91
N ASP A 65 -6.35 4.75 -3.32
CA ASP A 65 -6.04 4.93 -1.91
C ASP A 65 -7.19 4.39 -1.06
N LEU A 66 -6.88 3.51 -0.12
CA LEU A 66 -7.84 2.91 0.81
C LEU A 66 -7.67 3.44 2.24
N GLY A 67 -6.82 4.45 2.41
CA GLY A 67 -6.54 5.11 3.68
C GLY A 67 -5.19 4.76 4.28
N ALA A 68 -4.84 5.50 5.33
CA ALA A 68 -3.59 5.39 6.03
C ALA A 68 -3.79 5.39 7.53
N GLN A 69 -2.92 4.67 8.23
CA GLN A 69 -2.79 4.71 9.68
C GLN A 69 -1.36 5.09 10.05
N GLU A 70 -1.23 6.07 10.93
CA GLU A 70 0.05 6.37 11.56
C GLU A 70 0.39 5.27 12.57
N ILE A 71 1.57 4.65 12.43
CA ILE A 71 2.08 3.64 13.35
C ILE A 71 2.98 4.31 14.40
N SER A 72 3.85 5.21 13.94
CA SER A 72 4.68 6.09 14.76
C SER A 72 5.07 7.33 13.96
N GLU A 73 5.78 8.28 14.61
CA GLU A 73 6.29 9.50 13.95
C GLU A 73 7.10 9.26 12.66
N ARG A 74 7.67 8.06 12.51
CA ARG A 74 8.54 7.70 11.38
C ARG A 74 7.94 6.64 10.46
N LEU A 75 6.82 6.02 10.84
CA LEU A 75 6.28 4.87 10.12
C LEU A 75 4.78 5.02 9.94
N SER A 76 4.33 4.97 8.69
CA SER A 76 2.91 4.95 8.33
C SER A 76 2.58 3.62 7.65
N CYS A 77 1.38 3.12 7.85
CA CYS A 77 0.83 1.99 7.13
C CYS A 77 -0.26 2.51 6.18
N ILE A 78 -0.05 2.37 4.88
CA ILE A 78 -0.97 2.92 3.86
C ILE A 78 -1.52 1.76 3.02
N SER A 79 -2.85 1.67 2.92
CA SER A 79 -3.53 0.66 2.11
C SER A 79 -3.82 1.20 0.71
N TRP A 80 -3.48 0.40 -0.30
CA TRP A 80 -3.74 0.70 -1.71
C TRP A 80 -4.44 -0.49 -2.38
N LEU A 81 -5.42 -0.20 -3.24
CA LEU A 81 -5.88 -1.15 -4.24
C LEU A 81 -4.93 -1.07 -5.44
N ILE A 82 -4.37 -2.20 -5.86
CA ILE A 82 -3.49 -2.30 -7.02
C ILE A 82 -3.84 -3.57 -7.78
N CYS A 83 -4.16 -3.46 -9.06
CA CYS A 83 -4.53 -4.58 -9.92
C CYS A 83 -5.65 -5.46 -9.31
N GLY A 84 -6.61 -4.84 -8.63
CA GLY A 84 -7.75 -5.53 -7.98
C GLY A 84 -7.42 -6.25 -6.67
N SER A 85 -6.21 -6.12 -6.12
CA SER A 85 -5.84 -6.66 -4.81
C SER A 85 -5.44 -5.53 -3.85
N GLU A 86 -5.74 -5.70 -2.57
CA GLU A 86 -5.31 -4.75 -1.53
C GLU A 86 -3.87 -5.05 -1.08
N PHE A 87 -3.07 -3.99 -0.99
CA PHE A 87 -1.70 -4.01 -0.49
C PHE A 87 -1.53 -2.96 0.62
N MET A 88 -0.98 -3.37 1.75
CA MET A 88 -0.56 -2.47 2.82
C MET A 88 0.94 -2.21 2.71
N LEU A 89 1.32 -0.94 2.65
CA LEU A 89 2.70 -0.49 2.56
C LEU A 89 3.11 0.13 3.89
N LEU A 90 4.20 -0.36 4.47
CA LEU A 90 4.90 0.38 5.52
C LEU A 90 5.80 1.41 4.88
N GLN A 91 5.60 2.68 5.20
CA GLN A 91 6.35 3.79 4.64
C GLN A 91 7.10 4.54 5.73
N ASP A 92 8.40 4.71 5.52
CA ASP A 92 9.25 5.62 6.29
C ASP A 92 9.52 6.83 5.41
N LYS A 93 8.91 7.96 5.78
CA LYS A 93 8.74 9.14 4.91
C LYS A 93 8.09 8.71 3.59
N LEU A 94 8.83 8.80 2.48
CA LEU A 94 8.34 8.41 1.15
C LEU A 94 8.88 7.05 0.70
N THR A 95 9.64 6.33 1.52
CA THR A 95 10.25 5.05 1.10
C THR A 95 9.45 3.87 1.62
N VAL A 96 9.05 2.98 0.73
CA VAL A 96 8.37 1.72 1.09
C VAL A 96 9.37 0.79 1.75
N ARG A 97 9.11 0.41 3.00
CA ARG A 97 9.97 -0.46 3.82
C ARG A 97 9.60 -1.92 3.70
N ASP A 98 8.31 -2.21 3.67
CA ASP A 98 7.77 -3.55 3.51
C ASP A 98 6.35 -3.49 2.97
N VAL A 99 5.88 -4.58 2.39
CA VAL A 99 4.56 -4.66 1.75
C VAL A 99 3.87 -5.96 2.11
N LEU A 100 2.64 -5.84 2.59
CA LEU A 100 1.74 -6.96 2.84
C LEU A 100 0.68 -7.00 1.74
N LYS A 101 0.62 -8.08 0.96
CA LYS A 101 -0.59 -8.37 0.18
C LYS A 101 -1.66 -8.85 1.14
N VAL A 102 -2.71 -8.06 1.31
CA VAL A 102 -3.79 -8.37 2.23
C VAL A 102 -4.63 -9.50 1.63
N PRO A 103 -4.88 -10.60 2.37
CA PRO A 103 -5.79 -11.64 1.91
C PRO A 103 -7.20 -11.07 1.70
N ALA A 104 -7.98 -11.71 0.83
CA ALA A 104 -9.38 -11.34 0.65
C ALA A 104 -10.13 -11.37 1.99
N HIS A 105 -10.89 -10.32 2.27
CA HIS A 105 -11.60 -10.13 3.53
C HIS A 105 -13.04 -9.65 3.28
N SER A 106 -13.89 -9.77 4.30
CA SER A 106 -15.33 -9.48 4.22
C SER A 106 -15.92 -9.27 5.61
N LYS A 107 -17.23 -8.97 5.73
CA LYS A 107 -17.91 -8.92 7.04
C LYS A 107 -17.73 -10.19 7.89
N LYS A 108 -17.63 -11.35 7.23
CA LYS A 108 -17.44 -12.65 7.87
C LYS A 108 -16.00 -12.91 8.29
N SER A 109 -15.05 -12.25 7.63
CA SER A 109 -13.64 -12.34 7.95
C SER A 109 -12.99 -10.98 7.74
N PRO A 110 -13.25 -10.02 8.65
CA PRO A 110 -12.90 -8.63 8.42
C PRO A 110 -11.41 -8.40 8.62
N LEU A 111 -10.88 -7.42 7.90
CA LEU A 111 -9.57 -6.86 8.15
C LEU A 111 -9.59 -6.05 9.46
N PHE A 112 -8.52 -6.18 10.24
CA PHE A 112 -8.32 -5.49 11.50
C PHE A 112 -6.93 -4.88 11.55
N ILE A 113 -6.82 -3.66 12.09
CA ILE A 113 -5.55 -3.04 12.47
C ILE A 113 -5.68 -2.44 13.87
N GLY A 114 -4.78 -2.82 14.78
CA GLY A 114 -4.79 -2.31 16.15
C GLY A 114 -4.08 -3.23 17.13
N THR A 115 -4.33 -3.07 18.44
CA THR A 115 -3.82 -3.98 19.46
C THR A 115 -4.76 -5.17 19.65
N CYS A 116 -4.18 -6.35 19.87
CA CYS A 116 -4.92 -7.58 20.15
C CYS A 116 -4.43 -8.19 21.47
N ASP A 117 -5.25 -9.01 22.11
CA ASP A 117 -4.86 -9.80 23.27
C ASP A 117 -4.33 -11.17 22.82
N THR A 118 -3.25 -11.62 23.44
CA THR A 118 -2.78 -13.01 23.35
C THR A 118 -3.00 -13.69 24.69
N ASN A 119 -3.87 -14.70 24.76
CA ASN A 119 -4.19 -15.41 25.99
C ASN A 119 -4.59 -14.47 27.16
N GLY A 120 -5.37 -13.42 26.84
CA GLY A 120 -5.85 -12.44 27.82
C GLY A 120 -4.83 -11.39 28.26
N LYS A 121 -3.67 -11.31 27.60
CA LYS A 121 -2.68 -10.25 27.80
C LYS A 121 -2.58 -9.38 26.55
N GLU A 122 -2.72 -8.08 26.74
CA GLU A 122 -2.62 -7.12 25.65
C GLU A 122 -1.23 -7.18 24.98
N ALA A 123 -1.23 -7.27 23.64
CA ALA A 123 -0.03 -7.16 22.85
C ALA A 123 0.42 -5.71 22.80
N LYS A 124 1.72 -5.48 23.05
CA LYS A 124 2.33 -4.14 22.98
C LYS A 124 2.59 -3.64 21.54
N ALA A 125 2.24 -4.43 20.53
CA ALA A 125 2.53 -4.15 19.13
C ALA A 125 1.23 -3.99 18.35
N ILE A 126 1.26 -3.13 17.32
CA ILE A 126 0.17 -3.04 16.36
C ILE A 126 0.17 -4.30 15.50
N VAL A 127 -1.01 -4.89 15.38
CA VAL A 127 -1.29 -6.12 14.65
C VAL A 127 -2.20 -5.79 13.48
N VAL A 128 -1.86 -6.33 12.31
CA VAL A 128 -2.78 -6.48 11.17
C VAL A 128 -3.30 -7.91 11.20
N ALA A 129 -4.61 -8.11 11.12
CA ALA A 129 -5.19 -9.44 11.14
C ALA A 129 -6.42 -9.56 10.25
N ILE A 130 -6.69 -10.78 9.78
CA ILE A 130 -8.01 -11.16 9.28
C ILE A 130 -8.70 -11.92 10.40
N LEU A 131 -9.84 -11.43 10.86
CA LEU A 131 -10.57 -12.00 11.99
C LEU A 131 -11.56 -13.08 11.53
N ASP A 132 -12.10 -13.85 12.47
CA ASP A 132 -13.26 -14.73 12.24
C ASP A 132 -14.49 -14.17 12.94
N ALA A 133 -15.44 -13.66 12.16
CA ALA A 133 -16.69 -13.13 12.67
C ALA A 133 -17.85 -14.14 12.54
N GLU A 134 -17.65 -15.28 11.88
CA GLU A 134 -18.73 -16.27 11.67
C GLU A 134 -19.03 -17.08 12.92
N THR A 135 -18.03 -17.33 13.75
CA THR A 135 -18.12 -18.22 14.90
C THR A 135 -18.69 -17.55 16.15
N GLU A 136 -18.57 -16.22 16.27
CA GLU A 136 -18.83 -15.50 17.52
C GLU A 136 -19.55 -14.15 17.29
N SER A 137 -20.73 -14.21 16.67
CA SER A 137 -21.60 -13.04 16.49
C SER A 137 -21.96 -12.41 17.86
N GLY A 138 -21.56 -11.16 18.09
CA GLY A 138 -21.80 -10.44 19.35
C GLY A 138 -20.64 -10.39 20.34
N ALA A 139 -19.63 -11.28 20.28
CA ALA A 139 -18.48 -11.24 21.20
C ALA A 139 -17.61 -9.96 21.09
N PRO A 140 -17.19 -9.31 22.19
CA PRO A 140 -16.47 -8.02 22.14
C PRO A 140 -15.12 -8.08 21.40
N THR A 141 -14.51 -9.27 21.38
CA THR A 141 -13.30 -9.57 20.61
C THR A 141 -13.56 -10.77 19.72
N LEU A 142 -12.88 -10.81 18.57
CA LEU A 142 -12.94 -11.91 17.62
C LEU A 142 -11.58 -12.61 17.54
N PRO A 143 -11.53 -13.94 17.32
CA PRO A 143 -10.28 -14.63 17.08
C PRO A 143 -9.69 -14.26 15.72
N ALA A 144 -8.36 -14.28 15.60
CA ALA A 144 -7.68 -14.11 14.32
C ALA A 144 -7.67 -15.43 13.52
N LYS A 145 -7.82 -15.35 12.18
CA LYS A 145 -7.52 -16.44 11.23
C LYS A 145 -6.06 -16.42 10.80
N ILE A 146 -5.54 -15.21 10.57
CA ILE A 146 -4.15 -14.93 10.22
C ILE A 146 -3.78 -13.55 10.72
N ALA A 147 -2.53 -13.37 11.13
CA ALA A 147 -2.06 -12.12 11.71
C ALA A 147 -0.59 -11.83 11.39
N TRP A 148 -0.27 -10.54 11.42
CA TRP A 148 1.08 -10.00 11.34
C TRP A 148 1.23 -8.94 12.41
N LYS A 149 2.34 -8.97 13.15
CA LYS A 149 2.76 -7.82 13.95
C LYS A 149 3.54 -6.85 13.07
N ILE A 150 3.39 -5.56 13.31
CA ILE A 150 4.25 -4.54 12.75
C ILE A 150 5.48 -4.42 13.65
N ASP A 151 6.65 -4.84 13.15
CA ASP A 151 7.93 -4.56 13.80
C ASP A 151 8.36 -3.15 13.39
N GLU A 152 8.03 -2.16 14.22
CA GLU A 152 8.35 -0.75 13.98
C GLU A 152 9.84 -0.49 13.82
N LYS A 153 10.70 -1.23 14.54
CA LYS A 153 12.15 -1.05 14.49
C LYS A 153 12.71 -1.46 13.14
N GLN A 154 12.16 -2.54 12.58
CA GLN A 154 12.58 -3.04 11.27
C GLN A 154 11.78 -2.43 10.12
N GLY A 155 10.61 -1.85 10.40
CA GLY A 155 9.64 -1.40 9.41
C GLY A 155 9.09 -2.56 8.59
N LYS A 156 8.69 -3.65 9.26
CA LYS A 156 8.28 -4.91 8.61
C LYS A 156 6.98 -5.49 9.15
N PHE A 157 6.27 -6.20 8.29
CA PHE A 157 5.21 -7.13 8.70
C PHE A 157 5.85 -8.48 9.04
N VAL A 158 5.68 -8.91 10.28
CA VAL A 158 6.19 -10.21 10.74
C VAL A 158 5.01 -11.09 11.09
N SER A 159 4.95 -12.29 10.48
CA SER A 159 3.88 -13.25 10.77
C SER A 159 3.77 -13.50 12.28
N LEU A 160 2.54 -13.49 12.77
CA LEU A 160 2.18 -13.72 14.15
C LEU A 160 1.25 -14.94 14.22
N SER A 161 1.44 -15.80 15.23
CA SER A 161 0.53 -16.92 15.43
C SER A 161 -0.88 -16.40 15.74
N ALA A 162 -1.88 -17.01 15.09
CA ALA A 162 -3.28 -16.71 15.35
C ALA A 162 -3.81 -17.43 16.61
N GLU A 163 -3.08 -18.42 17.12
CA GLU A 163 -3.49 -19.21 18.29
C GLU A 163 -3.58 -18.34 19.55
N GLY A 164 -4.78 -18.31 20.16
CA GLY A 164 -5.04 -17.50 21.35
C GLY A 164 -5.04 -15.99 21.11
N LEU A 165 -4.89 -15.53 19.87
CA LEU A 165 -4.91 -14.12 19.49
C LEU A 165 -6.35 -13.65 19.24
N ARG A 166 -6.77 -12.64 19.99
CA ARG A 166 -8.12 -12.07 19.91
C ARG A 166 -8.06 -10.56 19.80
N CYS A 167 -8.79 -10.00 18.84
CA CYS A 167 -8.73 -8.59 18.51
C CYS A 167 -10.09 -7.92 18.76
N PRO A 168 -10.13 -6.68 19.28
CA PRO A 168 -11.37 -5.95 19.48
C PRO A 168 -12.03 -5.59 18.15
N ARG A 169 -13.35 -5.41 18.15
CA ARG A 169 -14.07 -4.99 16.94
C ARG A 169 -13.80 -3.54 16.52
N SER A 170 -13.34 -2.69 17.43
CA SER A 170 -13.12 -1.26 17.18
C SER A 170 -12.04 -0.97 16.13
N GLY A 171 -11.13 -1.92 15.85
CA GLY A 171 -10.11 -1.79 14.82
C GLY A 171 -10.46 -2.47 13.49
N ILE A 172 -11.71 -2.92 13.31
CA ILE A 172 -12.17 -3.52 12.06
C ILE A 172 -12.28 -2.45 10.99
N SER A 173 -11.57 -2.65 9.88
CA SER A 173 -11.75 -1.93 8.63
C SER A 173 -12.57 -2.81 7.70
N SER A 174 -13.85 -2.49 7.52
CA SER A 174 -14.71 -3.18 6.55
C SER A 174 -14.70 -2.41 5.24
N VAL A 175 -14.53 -3.11 4.10
CA VAL A 175 -14.50 -2.53 2.74
C VAL A 175 -15.78 -1.72 2.44
N ASP A 176 -16.87 -1.98 3.18
CA ASP A 176 -18.16 -1.33 3.05
C ASP A 176 -18.46 -0.27 4.13
N GLY A 177 -17.47 0.10 4.96
CA GLY A 177 -17.59 1.22 5.91
C GLY A 177 -18.57 0.99 7.08
N GLY A 178 -18.92 -0.25 7.37
CA GLY A 178 -19.91 -0.59 8.41
C GLY A 178 -19.29 -0.99 9.74
N LEU A 179 -19.58 -0.19 10.78
CA LEU A 179 -19.92 -0.68 12.12
C LEU A 179 -21.24 -1.46 12.06
#